data_AF-F0WGF6-F1
#
_entry.id   AF-F0WGF6-F1
#
_cell.length_a   1.000
_cell.length_b   1.000
_cell.length_c   1.000
_cell.angle_alpha   90.00
_cell.angle_beta   90.00
_cell.angle_gamma   90.00
#
_symmetry.space_group_name_H-M   'P 1'
#
loop_
_entity.id
_entity.type
_entity.pdbx_description
1 polymer ?
#
loop_
_entity_poly.entity_id
_entity_poly.type
_entity_poly.pdbx_seq_one_letter_code
_entity_poly.pdbx_strand_id
1 'polypeptide(L)'
;MTAATRIRLNSEKKRALRVHHAAYPDMTRQQLSKWAASAFKLPRPLSRTSLADLLKCQEDDTERNPLRKASHCAHSPELEAQLVVWIKRCEEMEIPIVTGAAIRQKPEMLRSILLNIATPTTADVLSRLMLSKSWLYRFQQRQGLKSRRTYGEAGSVKTTAIEN
;
A
#
# COMPACT_ATOMS: atom_id res chain seq x y z
N MET A 1 -18.12 21.93 25.37
CA MET A 1 -17.41 21.91 24.07
C MET A 1 -17.19 20.46 23.64
N THR A 2 -18.05 19.90 22.78
CA THR A 2 -17.90 18.51 22.31
C THR A 2 -16.78 18.45 21.26
N ALA A 3 -15.70 17.73 21.56
CA ALA A 3 -14.59 17.51 20.63
C ALA A 3 -15.11 17.01 19.27
N ALA A 4 -14.60 17.59 18.18
CA ALA A 4 -15.02 17.22 16.83
C ALA A 4 -14.60 15.77 16.53
N THR A 5 -15.55 14.85 16.54
CA THR A 5 -15.31 13.45 16.18
C THR A 5 -14.89 13.36 14.71
N ARG A 6 -13.64 12.93 14.48
CA ARG A 6 -13.10 12.75 13.13
C ARG A 6 -13.84 11.61 12.42
N ILE A 7 -14.56 11.93 11.35
CA ILE A 7 -15.22 10.93 10.50
C ILE A 7 -14.16 10.15 9.71
N ARG A 8 -14.15 8.82 9.86
CA ARG A 8 -13.28 7.92 9.10
C ARG A 8 -14.12 7.03 8.18
N LEU A 9 -13.95 7.19 6.87
CA LEU A 9 -14.57 6.35 5.86
C LEU A 9 -13.66 5.16 5.53
N ASN A 10 -14.23 3.95 5.42
CA ASN A 10 -13.52 2.77 4.91
C ASN A 10 -13.39 2.85 3.37
N SER A 11 -12.58 1.96 2.79
CA SER A 11 -12.35 1.86 1.33
C SER A 11 -13.65 1.69 0.55
N GLU A 12 -14.54 0.80 1.01
CA GLU A 12 -15.82 0.52 0.36
C GLU A 12 -16.74 1.74 0.26
N LYS A 13 -16.90 2.49 1.37
CA LYS A 13 -17.72 3.72 1.39
C LYS A 13 -17.11 4.80 0.50
N LYS A 14 -15.79 4.92 0.43
CA LYS A 14 -15.11 5.84 -0.49
C LYS A 14 -15.37 5.45 -1.95
N ARG A 15 -15.29 4.16 -2.29
CA ARG A 15 -15.61 3.65 -3.63
C ARG A 15 -17.07 3.93 -4.00
N ALA A 16 -18.02 3.60 -3.13
CA ALA A 16 -19.44 3.87 -3.35
C ALA A 16 -19.71 5.37 -3.58
N LEU A 17 -19.03 6.25 -2.85
CA LEU A 17 -19.14 7.70 -3.02
C LEU A 17 -18.64 8.17 -4.39
N ARG A 18 -17.53 7.61 -4.89
CA ARG A 18 -17.00 7.93 -6.22
C ARG A 18 -17.91 7.43 -7.34
N VAL A 19 -18.42 6.20 -7.22
CA VAL A 19 -19.39 5.63 -8.18
C VAL A 19 -20.64 6.50 -8.24
N HIS A 20 -21.16 6.92 -7.09
CA HIS A 20 -22.33 7.80 -7.05
C HIS A 20 -22.06 9.19 -7.64
N HIS A 21 -20.87 9.76 -7.42
CA HIS A 21 -20.51 11.04 -8.05
C HIS A 21 -20.34 10.91 -9.58
N ALA A 22 -19.79 9.79 -10.06
CA ALA A 22 -19.66 9.52 -11.48
C ALA A 22 -21.02 9.28 -12.17
N ALA A 23 -21.97 8.64 -11.47
CA ALA A 23 -23.32 8.39 -11.96
C ALA A 23 -24.20 9.65 -12.02
N TYR A 24 -23.89 10.68 -11.20
CA TYR A 24 -24.64 11.93 -11.13
C TYR A 24 -23.69 13.14 -11.21
N PRO A 25 -23.14 13.45 -12.40
CA PRO A 25 -22.14 14.51 -12.58
C PRO A 25 -22.68 15.91 -12.27
N ASP A 26 -24.00 16.12 -12.40
CA ASP A 26 -24.66 17.40 -12.09
C ASP A 26 -24.87 17.61 -10.57
N MET A 27 -24.63 16.59 -9.76
CA MET A 27 -24.85 16.66 -8.32
C MET A 27 -23.77 17.51 -7.65
N THR A 28 -24.18 18.58 -6.98
CA THR A 28 -23.24 19.46 -6.28
C THR A 28 -22.54 18.74 -5.12
N ARG A 29 -21.32 19.19 -4.78
CA ARG A 29 -20.55 18.63 -3.66
C ARG A 29 -21.31 18.71 -2.32
N GLN A 30 -22.20 19.68 -2.14
CA GLN A 30 -23.05 19.78 -0.95
C GLN A 30 -24.12 18.69 -0.91
N GLN A 31 -24.76 18.41 -2.05
CA GLN A 31 -25.72 17.32 -2.18
C GLN A 31 -25.03 15.97 -1.99
N LEU A 32 -23.84 15.78 -2.56
CA LEU A 32 -23.01 14.59 -2.34
C LEU A 32 -22.67 14.39 -0.85
N SER A 33 -22.36 15.47 -0.12
CA SER A 33 -22.10 15.42 1.32
C SER A 33 -23.32 14.96 2.13
N LYS A 34 -24.50 15.51 1.83
CA LYS A 34 -25.76 15.15 2.48
C LYS A 34 -26.17 13.71 2.17
N TRP A 35 -25.99 13.30 0.91
CA TRP A 35 -26.20 11.92 0.49
C TRP A 35 -25.27 10.98 1.26
N ALA A 36 -23.97 11.27 1.32
CA ALA A 36 -23.00 10.43 2.03
C ALA A 36 -23.31 10.33 3.53
N ALA A 37 -23.77 11.41 4.16
CA ALA A 37 -24.21 11.39 5.55
C ALA A 37 -25.40 10.46 5.77
N SER A 38 -26.38 10.52 4.88
CA SER A 38 -27.60 9.71 4.93
C SER A 38 -27.29 8.23 4.62
N ALA A 39 -26.56 7.98 3.53
CA ALA A 39 -26.22 6.64 3.05
C ALA A 39 -25.31 5.87 4.02
N PHE A 40 -24.35 6.54 4.66
CA PHE A 40 -23.39 5.89 5.56
C PHE A 40 -23.71 6.05 7.04
N LYS A 41 -24.86 6.65 7.38
CA LYS A 41 -25.29 6.95 8.76
C LYS A 41 -24.20 7.72 9.53
N LEU A 42 -23.64 8.76 8.90
CA LEU A 42 -22.60 9.57 9.53
C LEU A 42 -23.21 10.53 10.54
N PRO A 43 -22.51 10.83 11.65
CA PRO A 43 -23.01 11.77 12.64
C PRO A 43 -23.12 13.20 12.08
N ARG A 44 -22.41 13.53 11.00
CA ARG A 44 -22.37 14.85 10.36
C ARG A 44 -22.09 14.72 8.86
N PRO A 45 -22.52 15.69 8.04
CA PRO A 45 -22.08 15.81 6.65
C PRO A 45 -20.55 15.93 6.53
N LEU A 46 -19.99 15.37 5.46
CA LEU A 46 -18.57 15.48 5.15
C LEU A 46 -18.21 16.93 4.82
N SER A 47 -17.03 17.38 5.26
CA SER A 47 -16.55 18.72 4.92
C SER A 47 -16.23 18.81 3.43
N ARG A 48 -16.30 20.03 2.88
CA ARG A 48 -15.94 20.31 1.47
C ARG A 48 -14.51 19.89 1.14
N THR A 49 -13.58 20.08 2.09
CA THR A 49 -12.18 19.68 1.95
C THR A 49 -12.02 18.16 1.90
N SER A 50 -12.64 17.44 2.84
CA SER A 50 -12.59 15.97 2.84
C SER A 50 -13.20 15.36 1.58
N LEU A 51 -14.28 15.95 1.05
CA LEU A 51 -14.84 15.50 -0.23
C LEU A 51 -13.91 15.79 -1.42
N ALA A 52 -13.29 16.97 -1.47
CA ALA A 52 -12.35 17.30 -2.54
C ALA A 52 -11.15 16.35 -2.53
N ASP A 53 -10.57 16.07 -1.35
CA ASP A 53 -9.46 15.13 -1.19
C ASP A 53 -9.85 13.70 -1.60
N LEU A 54 -11.06 13.25 -1.23
CA LEU A 54 -11.58 11.93 -1.58
C LEU A 54 -11.82 11.75 -3.09
N LEU A 55 -12.27 12.81 -3.76
CA LEU A 55 -12.50 12.80 -5.20
C LEU A 55 -11.18 12.93 -5.98
N LYS A 56 -10.18 13.66 -5.45
CA LYS A 56 -8.86 13.82 -6.08
C LYS A 56 -7.99 12.57 -5.96
N CYS A 57 -8.10 11.81 -4.87
CA CYS A 57 -7.41 10.53 -4.71
C CYS A 57 -8.11 9.43 -5.52
N GLN A 58 -7.86 9.41 -6.82
CA GLN A 58 -8.21 8.36 -7.79
C GLN A 58 -7.17 7.22 -7.76
N GLU A 59 -6.62 6.89 -6.59
CA GLU A 59 -5.76 5.71 -6.51
C GLU A 59 -6.65 4.48 -6.71
N ASP A 60 -6.30 3.62 -7.68
CA ASP A 60 -6.92 2.34 -7.97
C ASP A 60 -7.14 1.52 -6.69
N ASP A 61 -8.32 1.64 -6.10
CA ASP A 61 -8.73 0.88 -4.92
C ASP A 61 -8.93 -0.63 -5.25
N THR A 62 -8.80 -1.01 -6.53
CA THR A 62 -9.01 -2.36 -7.06
C THR A 62 -7.94 -3.36 -6.62
N GLU A 63 -6.69 -2.91 -6.43
CA GLU A 63 -5.58 -3.76 -5.98
C GLU A 63 -5.29 -3.63 -4.47
N ARG A 64 -6.23 -3.07 -3.69
CA ARG A 64 -5.95 -2.71 -2.30
C ARG A 64 -6.67 -3.60 -1.31
N ASN A 65 -5.93 -4.06 -0.30
CA ASN A 65 -6.46 -4.80 0.84
C ASN A 65 -7.72 -4.10 1.43
N PRO A 66 -8.91 -4.73 1.32
CA PRO A 66 -10.19 -4.12 1.69
C PRO A 66 -10.33 -3.87 3.20
N LEU A 67 -9.46 -4.48 4.03
CA LEU A 67 -9.52 -4.37 5.49
C LEU A 67 -8.94 -3.06 6.05
N ARG A 68 -8.41 -2.15 5.21
CA ARG A 68 -7.68 -0.96 5.69
C ARG A 68 -8.52 0.32 5.73
N LYS A 69 -8.56 0.94 6.92
CA LYS A 69 -9.28 2.19 7.23
C LYS A 69 -8.54 3.48 6.86
N ALA A 70 -7.24 3.42 6.51
CA ALA A 70 -6.43 4.60 6.17
C ALA A 70 -5.61 4.35 4.89
N SER A 71 -5.67 5.30 3.95
CA SER A 71 -4.78 5.32 2.79
C SER A 71 -3.44 5.86 3.23
N HIS A 72 -2.52 4.98 3.63
CA HIS A 72 -1.10 5.33 3.55
C HIS A 72 -0.67 5.00 2.13
N CYS A 73 -0.66 6.01 1.27
CA CYS A 73 -0.10 5.94 -0.07
C CYS A 73 1.35 5.42 0.02
N ALA A 74 1.75 4.56 -0.92
CA ALA A 74 3.14 4.17 -1.03
C ALA A 74 3.97 5.43 -1.31
N HIS A 75 5.07 5.63 -0.58
CA HIS A 75 5.97 6.75 -0.87
C HIS A 75 6.61 6.63 -2.28
N SER A 76 6.57 5.44 -2.87
CA SER A 76 7.05 5.15 -4.22
C SER A 76 6.26 3.98 -4.84
N PRO A 77 5.08 4.24 -5.44
CA PRO A 77 4.24 3.18 -6.01
C PRO A 77 4.96 2.37 -7.09
N GLU A 78 5.80 3.02 -7.92
CA GLU A 78 6.58 2.37 -8.98
C GLU A 78 7.59 1.33 -8.43
N LEU A 79 8.33 1.71 -7.38
CA LEU A 79 9.28 0.80 -6.73
C LEU A 79 8.56 -0.40 -6.10
N GLU A 80 7.42 -0.15 -5.45
CA GLU A 80 6.62 -1.24 -4.86
C GLU A 80 6.03 -2.16 -5.93
N ALA A 81 5.59 -1.62 -7.08
CA ALA A 81 5.07 -2.41 -8.20
C ALA A 81 6.14 -3.34 -8.77
N GLN A 82 7.35 -2.83 -9.06
CA GLN A 82 8.45 -3.68 -9.55
C GLN A 82 8.87 -4.73 -8.51
N LEU A 83 8.84 -4.37 -7.23
CA LEU A 83 9.12 -5.33 -6.16
C LEU A 83 8.07 -6.45 -6.10
N VAL A 84 6.79 -6.12 -6.31
CA VAL A 84 5.70 -7.11 -6.38
C VAL A 84 5.88 -8.04 -7.60
N VAL A 85 6.21 -7.49 -8.77
CA VAL A 85 6.49 -8.31 -9.98
C VAL A 85 7.64 -9.28 -9.71
N TRP A 86 8.71 -8.80 -9.09
CA TRP A 86 9.83 -9.66 -8.72
C TRP A 86 9.43 -10.75 -7.71
N ILE A 87 8.62 -10.40 -6.71
CA ILE A 87 8.11 -11.38 -5.73
C ILE A 87 7.28 -12.46 -6.43
N LYS A 88 6.30 -12.07 -7.26
CA LYS A 88 5.48 -13.02 -8.03
C LYS A 88 6.34 -13.94 -8.88
N ARG A 89 7.35 -13.39 -9.56
CA ARG A 89 8.27 -14.18 -10.39
C ARG A 89 9.07 -15.20 -9.57
N CYS A 90 9.49 -14.85 -8.37
CA CYS A 90 10.16 -15.79 -7.49
C CYS A 90 9.20 -16.86 -6.92
N GLU A 91 7.93 -16.53 -6.67
CA GLU A 91 6.89 -17.50 -6.29
C GLU A 91 6.63 -18.50 -7.42
N GLU A 92 6.56 -18.04 -8.67
CA GLU A 92 6.44 -18.90 -9.87
C GLU A 92 7.61 -19.87 -10.04
N MET A 93 8.82 -19.45 -9.68
CA MET A 93 10.03 -20.27 -9.80
C MET A 93 10.29 -21.13 -8.56
N GLU A 94 9.33 -21.19 -7.61
CA GLU A 94 9.44 -21.88 -6.32
C GLU A 94 10.69 -21.48 -5.52
N ILE A 95 11.26 -20.31 -5.81
CA ILE A 95 12.43 -19.80 -5.12
C ILE A 95 11.95 -19.29 -3.76
N PRO A 96 12.47 -19.80 -2.63
CA PRO A 96 12.07 -19.31 -1.33
C PRO A 96 12.52 -17.86 -1.14
N ILE A 97 11.61 -16.89 -1.32
CA ILE A 97 11.81 -15.43 -1.08
C ILE A 97 11.97 -15.11 0.42
N VAL A 98 12.11 -16.14 1.27
CA VAL A 98 11.70 -16.13 2.68
C VAL A 98 12.66 -15.36 3.58
N THR A 99 13.87 -15.03 3.14
CA THR A 99 14.77 -14.25 3.98
C THR A 99 14.43 -12.77 3.87
N GLY A 100 14.03 -12.16 4.99
CA GLY A 100 13.84 -10.71 5.08
C GLY A 100 15.08 -9.89 4.66
N ALA A 101 16.25 -10.52 4.50
CA ALA A 101 17.43 -9.95 3.87
C ALA A 101 17.32 -9.80 2.33
N ALA A 102 16.79 -10.80 1.62
CA ALA A 102 16.60 -10.73 0.16
C ALA A 102 15.57 -9.65 -0.22
N ILE A 103 14.47 -9.59 0.53
CA ILE A 103 13.45 -8.54 0.38
C ILE A 103 13.99 -7.16 0.81
N ARG A 104 15.10 -7.07 1.55
CA ARG A 104 15.76 -5.78 1.87
C ARG A 104 16.74 -5.33 0.80
N GLN A 105 17.45 -6.25 0.17
CA GLN A 105 18.45 -5.93 -0.86
C GLN A 105 17.81 -5.59 -2.20
N LYS A 106 16.73 -6.30 -2.58
CA LYS A 106 16.08 -6.07 -3.88
C LYS A 106 15.51 -4.65 -4.05
N PRO A 107 14.84 -4.04 -3.06
CA PRO A 107 14.35 -2.66 -3.19
C PRO A 107 15.47 -1.63 -3.39
N GLU A 108 16.64 -1.82 -2.76
CA GLU A 108 17.79 -0.92 -2.98
C GLU A 108 18.35 -1.07 -4.41
N MET A 109 18.42 -2.30 -4.92
CA MET A 109 18.81 -2.56 -6.32
C MET A 109 17.80 -1.96 -7.31
N LEU A 110 16.50 -2.15 -7.07
CA LEU A 110 15.46 -1.56 -7.92
C LEU A 110 15.49 -0.02 -7.85
N ARG A 111 15.77 0.53 -6.68
CA ARG A 111 15.92 1.97 -6.49
C ARG A 111 17.10 2.53 -7.30
N SER A 112 18.25 1.87 -7.31
CA SER A 112 19.41 2.33 -8.10
C SER A 112 19.13 2.26 -9.61
N ILE A 113 18.45 1.20 -10.08
CA ILE A 113 18.00 1.09 -11.47
C ILE A 113 17.04 2.22 -11.82
N LEU A 114 16.03 2.46 -10.97
CA LEU A 114 15.03 3.50 -11.18
C LEU A 114 15.65 4.90 -11.17
N LEU A 115 16.62 5.18 -10.30
CA LEU A 115 17.32 6.47 -10.26
C LEU A 115 18.02 6.81 -11.58
N ASN A 116 18.50 5.81 -12.33
CA ASN A 116 19.16 6.02 -13.61
C ASN A 116 18.21 6.36 -14.77
N ILE A 117 16.92 6.03 -14.64
CA ILE A 117 15.90 6.22 -15.69
C ILE A 117 14.80 7.22 -15.29
N ALA A 118 14.80 7.67 -14.04
CA ALA A 118 13.75 8.51 -13.48
C ALA A 118 13.85 9.97 -13.93
N THR A 119 12.69 10.64 -14.02
CA THR A 119 12.63 12.10 -14.11
C THR A 119 13.17 12.75 -12.83
N PRO A 120 13.69 13.99 -12.89
CA PRO A 120 14.28 14.66 -11.72
C PRO A 120 13.37 14.69 -10.49
N THR A 121 12.07 14.92 -10.68
CA THR A 121 11.05 14.91 -9.62
C THR A 121 10.92 13.53 -8.96
N THR A 122 10.96 12.46 -9.76
CA THR A 122 10.83 11.09 -9.26
C THR A 122 12.13 10.64 -8.57
N ALA A 123 13.27 11.04 -9.11
CA ALA A 123 14.59 10.78 -8.54
C ALA A 123 14.75 11.42 -7.14
N ASP A 124 14.23 12.63 -6.95
CA ASP A 124 14.25 13.34 -5.66
C ASP A 124 13.35 12.67 -4.59
N VAL A 125 12.22 12.08 -5.00
CA VAL A 125 11.38 11.27 -4.09
C VAL A 125 12.09 9.95 -3.75
N LEU A 126 12.67 9.28 -4.74
CA LEU A 126 13.39 8.02 -4.55
C LEU A 126 14.65 8.21 -3.70
N SER A 127 15.38 9.32 -3.85
CA SER A 127 16.61 9.61 -3.08
C SER A 127 16.34 9.85 -1.58
N ARG A 128 15.15 10.35 -1.24
CA ARG A 128 14.72 10.55 0.16
C ARG A 128 14.03 9.34 0.78
N LEU A 129 13.70 8.32 -0.02
CA LEU A 129 13.03 7.13 0.48
C LEU A 129 13.96 6.31 1.39
N MET A 130 13.54 6.12 2.65
CA MET A 130 14.23 5.23 3.57
C MET A 130 13.61 3.83 3.54
N LEU A 131 14.34 2.86 2.99
CA LEU A 131 13.98 1.44 2.94
C LEU A 131 14.18 0.75 4.31
N SER A 132 13.61 1.34 5.35
CA SER A 132 13.72 0.91 6.73
C SER A 132 12.92 -0.38 7.02
N LYS A 133 13.18 -0.98 8.19
CA LYS A 133 12.37 -2.11 8.71
C LYS A 133 10.87 -1.76 8.78
N SER A 134 10.56 -0.52 9.14
CA SER A 134 9.17 -0.02 9.21
C SER A 134 8.54 0.12 7.83
N TRP A 135 9.30 0.57 6.82
CA TRP A 135 8.83 0.61 5.43
C TRP A 135 8.51 -0.80 4.94
N LEU A 136 9.43 -1.75 5.13
CA LEU A 136 9.26 -3.16 4.72
C LEU A 136 8.04 -3.79 5.38
N TYR A 137 7.85 -3.58 6.68
CA TYR A 137 6.68 -4.05 7.41
C TYR A 137 5.38 -3.48 6.81
N ARG A 138 5.36 -2.19 6.46
CA ARG A 138 4.19 -1.55 5.83
C ARG A 138 3.93 -2.06 4.43
N PHE A 139 4.99 -2.29 3.64
CA PHE A 139 4.93 -2.89 2.30
C PHE A 139 4.33 -4.29 2.35
N GLN A 140 4.90 -5.18 3.15
CA GLN A 140 4.41 -6.55 3.33
C GLN A 140 2.93 -6.56 3.72
N GLN A 141 2.56 -5.69 4.66
CA GLN A 141 1.18 -5.55 5.08
C GLN A 141 0.23 -4.95 4.02
N ARG A 142 0.73 -4.12 3.09
CA ARG A 142 -0.07 -3.62 1.95
C ARG A 142 -0.34 -4.75 0.97
N GLN A 143 0.68 -5.55 0.68
CA GLN A 143 0.65 -6.64 -0.30
C GLN A 143 0.07 -7.95 0.25
N GLY A 144 -0.38 -7.97 1.51
CA GLY A 144 -0.91 -9.19 2.14
C GLY A 144 0.13 -10.28 2.38
N LEU A 145 1.42 -9.95 2.27
CA LEU A 145 2.53 -10.88 2.48
C LEU A 145 2.61 -11.20 3.97
N LYS A 146 2.45 -12.47 4.32
CA LYS A 146 2.69 -12.95 5.69
C LYS A 146 4.19 -12.96 5.93
N SER A 147 4.66 -12.24 6.94
CA SER A 147 5.99 -12.44 7.51
C SER A 147 6.06 -13.87 8.05
N ARG A 148 6.57 -14.82 7.26
CA ARG A 148 6.96 -16.13 7.78
C ARG A 148 8.25 -15.89 8.57
N ARG A 149 8.15 -15.81 9.89
CA ARG A 149 9.31 -16.00 10.75
C ARG A 149 9.76 -17.44 10.55
N THR A 150 10.86 -17.65 9.84
CA THR A 150 11.64 -18.89 10.00
C THR A 150 12.26 -18.81 11.39
N TYR A 151 11.59 -19.40 12.39
CA TYR A 151 12.28 -19.82 13.60
C TYR A 151 13.38 -20.78 13.16
N GLY A 152 14.59 -20.55 13.66
CA GLY A 152 15.82 -21.13 13.12
C GLY A 152 15.79 -22.65 13.01
N GLU A 153 16.17 -23.15 11.84
CA GLU A 153 16.82 -24.46 11.74
C GLU A 153 18.27 -24.27 12.17
N ALA A 154 18.48 -24.05 13.46
CA ALA A 154 19.72 -24.42 14.11
C ALA A 154 19.62 -25.92 14.39
N GLY A 155 20.27 -26.73 13.55
CA GLY A 155 20.55 -28.13 13.85
C GLY A 155 20.01 -29.15 12.84
N SER A 156 20.70 -29.32 11.71
CA SER A 156 21.24 -30.64 11.35
C SER A 156 22.20 -30.48 10.15
N VAL A 157 23.42 -30.07 10.44
CA VAL A 157 24.54 -30.37 9.54
C VAL A 157 24.75 -31.88 9.63
N LYS A 158 24.29 -32.64 8.63
CA LYS A 158 24.88 -33.96 8.37
C LYS A 158 26.15 -33.73 7.59
N THR A 159 27.26 -33.57 8.32
CA THR A 159 28.60 -33.77 7.79
C THR A 159 28.71 -35.25 7.42
N THR A 160 28.42 -35.60 6.17
CA THR A 160 28.92 -36.86 5.62
C THR A 160 30.40 -36.64 5.34
N ALA A 161 31.23 -37.01 6.32
CA ALA A 161 32.63 -37.29 6.10
C ALA A 161 32.70 -38.43 5.07
N ILE A 162 33.23 -38.13 3.89
CA ILE A 162 33.74 -39.15 2.98
C ILE A 162 35.22 -39.24 3.31
N GLU A 163 35.57 -40.23 4.14
CA GLU A 163 36.94 -40.67 4.35
C GLU A 163 37.09 -42.05 3.69
N ASN A 164 38.19 -42.18 2.93
CA ASN A 164 38.72 -43.29 2.13
C ASN A 164 38.12 -43.55 0.75
#